data_AF-A0A3L8Q2U9-F1
#
_entry.id   AF-A0A3L8Q2U9-F1
#
_cell.length_a   1.000
_cell.length_b   1.000
_cell.length_c   1.000
_cell.angle_alpha   90.00
_cell.angle_beta   90.00
_cell.angle_gamma   90.00
#
_symmetry.space_group_name_H-M   'P 1'
#
loop_
_entity.id
_entity.type
_entity.pdbx_description
1 polymer ?
#
loop_
_entity_poly.entity_id
_entity_poly.type
_entity_poly.pdbx_seq_one_letter_code
_entity_poly.pdbx_strand_id
1 'polypeptide(L)'
;MNHKHQKNVFLRDSKGKEPSLEYRYYISSAELTEEKFSEAVRAHWAVENSLHWVLDLSMNEDRSQIYKDNGAENWGILRQTSLNMLRKEKTKISIPTKRKRAWMKTDYLEKVLKAGLTVADEI
;
A
#
# COMPACT_ATOMS: atom_id res chain seq x y z
N MET A 1 21.95 15.92 17.76
CA MET A 1 20.56 15.84 17.26
C MET A 1 19.68 15.33 18.40
N ASN A 2 18.73 16.12 18.89
CA ASN A 2 17.83 15.70 19.97
C ASN A 2 16.69 14.86 19.39
N HIS A 3 16.75 13.53 19.56
CA HIS A 3 15.64 12.65 19.21
C HIS A 3 14.67 12.56 20.40
N LYS A 4 13.40 12.91 20.19
CA LYS A 4 12.35 12.73 21.20
C LYS A 4 11.72 11.34 21.01
N HIS A 5 11.64 10.59 22.10
CA HIS A 5 10.96 9.29 22.13
C HIS A 5 9.47 9.55 22.37
N GLN A 6 8.63 9.17 21.41
CA GLN A 6 7.18 9.31 21.53
C GLN A 6 6.54 7.92 21.64
N LYS A 7 5.56 7.78 22.54
CA LYS A 7 4.91 6.50 22.85
C LYS A 7 3.46 6.55 22.38
N ASN A 8 3.00 5.50 21.73
CA ASN A 8 1.57 5.31 21.44
C ASN A 8 1.09 3.99 22.07
N VAL A 9 -0.11 4.04 22.63
CA VAL A 9 -0.80 2.89 23.24
C VAL A 9 -1.89 2.43 22.28
N PHE A 10 -1.90 1.12 21.98
CA PHE A 10 -2.89 0.51 21.11
C PHE A 10 -3.64 -0.58 21.88
N LEU A 11 -4.97 -0.56 21.84
CA LEU A 11 -5.78 -1.68 22.28
C LEU A 11 -5.88 -2.67 21.10
N ARG A 12 -5.44 -3.90 21.31
CA ARG A 12 -5.65 -4.98 20.36
C ARG A 12 -6.81 -5.84 20.83
N ASP A 13 -7.91 -5.76 20.09
CA ASP A 13 -9.04 -6.68 20.21
C ASP A 13 -8.96 -7.72 19.10
N SER A 14 -9.02 -9.01 19.47
CA SER A 14 -9.01 -10.11 18.52
C SER A 14 -10.09 -11.11 18.90
N LYS A 15 -10.89 -11.50 17.90
CA LYS A 15 -12.09 -12.33 18.11
C LYS A 15 -11.76 -13.61 18.88
N GLY A 16 -12.32 -13.74 20.09
CA GLY A 16 -12.12 -14.90 20.96
C GLY A 16 -10.89 -14.85 21.87
N LYS A 17 -10.22 -13.70 21.99
CA LYS A 17 -9.15 -13.46 22.96
C LYS A 17 -9.47 -12.23 23.81
N GLU A 18 -9.00 -12.24 25.04
CA GLU A 18 -9.05 -11.06 25.90
C GLU A 18 -8.28 -9.90 25.23
N PRO A 19 -8.83 -8.67 25.25
CA PRO A 19 -8.16 -7.52 24.69
C PRO A 19 -6.83 -7.29 25.39
N SER A 20 -5.76 -7.10 24.60
CA SER A 20 -4.41 -6.88 25.11
C SER A 20 -3.96 -5.45 24.83
N LEU A 21 -3.32 -4.82 25.83
CA LEU A 21 -2.71 -3.51 25.67
C LEU A 21 -1.31 -3.66 25.08
N GLU A 22 -1.08 -3.08 23.89
CA GLU A 22 0.24 -3.06 23.25
C GLU A 22 0.82 -1.63 23.30
N TYR A 23 2.11 -1.53 23.67
CA TYR A 23 2.86 -0.27 23.61
C TYR A 23 3.78 -0.28 22.39
N ARG A 24 3.73 0.78 21.59
CA ARG A 24 4.67 0.98 20.46
C ARG A 24 5.43 2.27 20.65
N TYR A 25 6.75 2.15 20.54
CA TYR A 25 7.69 3.25 20.70
C TYR A 25 8.13 3.73 19.31
N TYR A 26 8.08 5.04 19.08
CA TYR A 26 8.50 5.64 17.83
C TYR A 26 9.62 6.64 18.08
N ILE A 27 10.55 6.70 17.13
CA ILE A 27 11.64 7.66 17.11
C ILE A 27 11.35 8.61 15.96
N SER A 28 11.30 9.90 16.26
CA SER A 28 11.13 10.96 15.26
C SER A 28 12.22 12.00 15.43
N SER A 29 12.77 12.45 14.31
CA SER A 29 13.65 13.62 14.25
C SER A 29 12.85 14.94 14.22
N ALA A 30 11.56 14.87 13.89
CA ALA A 30 10.67 16.02 13.84
C ALA A 30 10.06 16.32 15.22
N GLU A 31 9.94 17.60 15.55
CA GLU A 31 9.16 18.03 16.70
C GLU A 31 7.67 17.99 16.35
N LEU A 32 6.97 16.97 16.84
CA LEU A 32 5.55 16.73 16.59
C LEU A 32 4.74 16.95 17.86
N THR A 33 3.58 17.61 17.73
CA THR A 33 2.55 17.60 18.78
C THR A 33 1.92 16.20 18.86
N GLU A 34 1.24 15.90 19.96
CA GLU A 34 0.61 14.59 20.18
C GLU A 34 -0.42 14.26 19.09
N GLU A 35 -1.19 15.26 18.63
CA GLU A 35 -2.19 15.10 17.58
C GLU A 35 -1.53 14.77 16.24
N LYS A 36 -0.54 15.56 15.83
CA LYS A 36 0.20 15.34 14.57
C LYS A 36 0.94 14.01 14.58
N PHE A 37 1.48 13.61 15.73
CA PHE A 37 2.11 12.31 15.88
C PHE A 37 1.11 11.16 15.74
N SER A 38 -0.06 11.26 16.39
CA SER A 38 -1.13 10.27 16.26
C SER A 38 -1.62 10.13 14.82
N GLU A 39 -1.82 11.26 14.12
CA GLU A 39 -2.17 11.29 12.69
C GLU A 39 -1.10 10.64 11.82
N ALA A 40 0.18 11.00 12.03
CA ALA A 40 1.29 10.43 11.29
C ALA A 40 1.39 8.91 11.47
N VAL A 41 1.22 8.42 12.70
CA VAL A 41 1.24 6.98 12.97
C VAL A 41 0.06 6.27 12.30
N ARG A 42 -1.16 6.84 12.35
CA ARG A 42 -2.31 6.27 11.62
C ARG A 42 -2.10 6.28 10.11
N ALA A 43 -1.55 7.35 9.56
CA ALA A 43 -1.24 7.47 8.14
C ALA A 43 -0.19 6.43 7.70
N HIS A 44 0.84 6.21 8.52
CA HIS A 44 1.84 5.18 8.28
C HIS A 44 1.21 3.78 8.21
N TRP A 45 0.35 3.42 9.18
CA TRP A 45 -0.39 2.15 9.14
C TRP A 45 -1.37 2.04 7.97
N ALA A 46 -1.92 3.17 7.51
CA ALA A 46 -2.78 3.19 6.33
C ALA A 46 -2.02 2.82 5.05
N VAL A 47 -0.73 3.14 4.94
CA VAL A 47 0.12 2.69 3.82
C VAL A 47 0.23 1.17 3.83
N GLU A 48 0.55 0.57 4.97
CA GLU A 48 0.65 -0.89 5.11
C GLU A 48 -0.65 -1.60 4.72
N ASN A 49 -1.77 -1.15 5.29
CA ASN A 49 -3.07 -1.76 5.06
C ASN A 49 -3.59 -1.55 3.64
N SER A 50 -3.37 -0.36 3.07
CA SER A 50 -3.93 -0.02 1.75
C SER A 50 -3.03 -0.45 0.61
N LEU A 51 -1.71 -0.42 0.76
CA LEU A 51 -0.77 -0.72 -0.32
C LEU A 51 -0.22 -2.14 -0.20
N HIS A 52 0.55 -2.43 0.86
CA HIS A 52 1.30 -3.67 1.01
C HIS A 52 0.40 -4.90 0.98
N TRP A 53 -0.65 -4.92 1.82
CA TRP A 53 -1.60 -6.03 1.83
C TRP A 53 -2.23 -6.33 0.45
N VAL A 54 -2.49 -5.29 -0.35
CA VAL A 54 -3.04 -5.47 -1.70
C VAL A 54 -1.98 -6.01 -2.66
N LEU A 55 -0.73 -5.56 -2.56
CA LEU A 55 0.37 -6.08 -3.35
C LEU A 55 0.65 -7.55 -3.02
N ASP A 56 0.68 -7.90 -1.74
CA ASP A 56 0.94 -9.27 -1.28
C ASP A 56 -0.14 -10.22 -1.79
N LEU A 57 -1.41 -9.89 -1.54
CA LEU A 57 -2.52 -10.79 -1.86
C LEU A 57 -2.96 -10.74 -3.33
N SER A 58 -2.96 -9.57 -3.96
CA SER A 58 -3.49 -9.40 -5.32
C SER A 58 -2.41 -9.44 -6.39
N MET A 59 -1.17 -9.08 -6.06
CA MET A 59 -0.03 -9.03 -6.98
C MET A 59 1.05 -10.09 -6.69
N ASN A 60 0.86 -10.91 -5.64
CA ASN A 60 1.73 -12.04 -5.30
C ASN A 60 3.19 -11.58 -5.11
N GLU A 61 3.34 -10.48 -4.37
CA GLU A 61 4.63 -9.85 -4.08
C GLU A 61 5.49 -10.72 -3.14
N ASP A 62 4.96 -11.18 -2.00
CA ASP A 62 5.66 -12.06 -1.06
C ASP A 62 6.22 -13.34 -1.68
N ARG A 63 5.52 -13.90 -2.68
CA ARG A 63 5.91 -15.15 -3.34
C ARG A 63 6.91 -14.91 -4.50
N SER A 64 7.33 -13.67 -4.73
CA SER A 64 8.25 -13.34 -5.81
C SER A 64 9.65 -13.89 -5.57
N GLN A 65 10.12 -14.77 -6.46
CA GLN A 65 11.46 -15.37 -6.39
C GLN A 65 12.49 -14.66 -7.30
N ILE A 66 12.30 -13.35 -7.51
CA ILE A 66 13.20 -12.53 -8.34
C ILE A 66 14.25 -11.92 -7.41
N TYR A 67 15.47 -12.45 -7.46
CA TYR A 67 16.56 -12.06 -6.55
C TYR A 67 17.80 -11.50 -7.28
N LYS A 68 17.80 -11.49 -8.62
CA LYS A 68 18.96 -11.10 -9.42
C LYS A 68 19.01 -9.58 -9.59
N ASP A 69 20.17 -9.00 -9.33
CA ASP A 69 20.48 -7.57 -9.54
C ASP A 69 19.35 -6.66 -8.97
N ASN A 70 18.94 -5.64 -9.73
CA ASN A 70 17.84 -4.74 -9.36
C ASN A 70 16.44 -5.34 -9.65
N GLY A 71 16.34 -6.66 -9.86
CA GLY A 71 15.11 -7.32 -10.28
C GLY A 71 13.98 -7.19 -9.28
N ALA A 72 14.27 -7.31 -7.98
CA ALA A 72 13.28 -7.16 -6.92
C ALA A 72 12.66 -5.74 -6.90
N GLU A 73 13.52 -4.72 -6.96
CA GLU A 73 13.11 -3.30 -6.95
C GLU A 73 12.32 -2.93 -8.21
N ASN A 74 12.85 -3.26 -9.40
CA ASN A 74 12.18 -3.01 -10.67
C ASN A 74 10.78 -3.63 -10.70
N TRP A 75 10.65 -4.85 -10.17
CA TRP A 75 9.39 -5.55 -10.14
C TRP A 75 8.40 -4.96 -9.13
N GLY A 76 8.89 -4.49 -7.97
CA GLY A 76 8.09 -3.74 -7.00
C GLY A 76 7.49 -2.47 -7.61
N ILE A 77 8.30 -1.68 -8.31
CA ILE A 77 7.85 -0.46 -9.01
C ILE A 77 6.78 -0.78 -10.05
N LEU A 78 6.99 -1.83 -10.85
CA LEU A 78 6.02 -2.25 -11.87
C LEU A 78 4.69 -2.70 -11.27
N ARG A 79 4.72 -3.44 -10.16
CA ARG A 79 3.50 -3.86 -9.45
C ARG A 79 2.75 -2.67 -8.88
N GLN A 80 3.45 -1.75 -8.23
CA GLN A 80 2.85 -0.55 -7.65
C GLN A 80 2.22 0.33 -8.75
N THR A 81 2.94 0.52 -9.86
CA THR A 81 2.43 1.26 -11.02
C THR A 81 1.18 0.59 -11.57
N SER A 82 1.21 -0.73 -11.81
CA SER A 82 0.06 -1.49 -12.30
C SER A 82 -1.14 -1.41 -11.35
N LEU A 83 -0.91 -1.48 -10.03
CA LEU A 83 -1.97 -1.33 -9.02
C LEU A 83 -2.62 0.05 -9.08
N ASN A 84 -1.82 1.11 -9.22
CA ASN A 84 -2.33 2.48 -9.37
C ASN A 84 -3.20 2.63 -10.62
N MET A 85 -2.81 2.04 -11.75
CA MET A 85 -3.62 2.04 -12.98
C MET A 85 -4.96 1.31 -12.77
N LEU A 86 -4.93 0.14 -12.13
CA LEU A 86 -6.13 -0.64 -11.84
C LEU A 86 -7.08 0.08 -10.87
N ARG A 87 -6.54 0.86 -9.93
CA ARG A 87 -7.33 1.71 -9.02
C ARG A 87 -7.99 2.88 -9.74
N LYS A 88 -7.27 3.51 -10.68
CA LYS A 88 -7.77 4.64 -11.48
C LYS A 88 -8.87 4.22 -12.46
N GLU A 89 -8.87 2.97 -12.91
CA GLU A 89 -9.97 2.42 -13.72
C GLU A 89 -11.28 2.34 -12.92
N LYS A 90 -12.38 2.87 -13.48
CA LYS A 90 -13.62 3.15 -12.75
C LYS A 90 -14.53 1.95 -12.47
N THR A 91 -14.28 0.77 -13.04
CA THR A 91 -15.16 -0.39 -12.85
C THR A 91 -15.16 -0.83 -11.39
N LYS A 92 -16.33 -0.94 -10.78
CA LYS A 92 -16.51 -1.30 -9.36
C LYS A 92 -16.42 -2.81 -9.14
N ILE A 93 -15.23 -3.37 -9.35
CA ILE A 93 -14.89 -4.78 -9.07
C ILE A 93 -13.55 -4.87 -8.32
N SER A 94 -13.29 -6.01 -7.68
CA SER A 94 -12.06 -6.21 -6.89
C SER A 94 -10.79 -6.19 -7.75
N ILE A 95 -9.66 -5.81 -7.17
CA ILE A 95 -8.35 -5.75 -7.86
C ILE A 95 -7.97 -7.09 -8.52
N PRO A 96 -8.10 -8.26 -7.87
CA PRO A 96 -7.83 -9.55 -8.52
C PRO A 96 -8.70 -9.79 -9.76
N THR A 97 -9.98 -9.40 -9.71
CA THR A 97 -10.89 -9.52 -10.86
C THR A 97 -10.54 -8.54 -11.97
N LYS A 98 -10.14 -7.29 -11.65
CA LYS A 98 -9.64 -6.33 -12.64
C LYS A 98 -8.40 -6.88 -13.35
N ARG A 99 -7.44 -7.40 -12.58
CA ARG A 99 -6.22 -8.03 -13.11
C ARG A 99 -6.54 -9.19 -14.05
N LYS A 100 -7.40 -10.11 -13.61
CA LYS A 100 -7.84 -11.26 -14.43
C LYS A 100 -8.55 -10.80 -15.71
N ARG A 101 -9.39 -9.77 -15.63
CA ARG A 101 -10.11 -9.22 -16.79
C ARG A 101 -9.16 -8.53 -17.78
N ALA A 102 -8.16 -7.80 -17.28
CA ALA A 102 -7.12 -7.19 -18.11
C ALA A 102 -6.29 -8.26 -18.84
N TRP A 103 -6.04 -9.40 -18.19
CA TRP A 103 -5.40 -10.54 -18.84
C TRP A 103 -6.27 -11.21 -19.93
N MET A 104 -7.59 -11.26 -19.73
CA MET A 104 -8.51 -11.98 -20.63
C MET A 104 -9.09 -11.14 -21.76
N LYS A 105 -9.13 -9.81 -21.63
CA LYS A 105 -9.81 -8.91 -22.56
C LYS A 105 -8.94 -7.71 -22.90
N THR A 106 -8.46 -7.66 -24.14
CA THR A 106 -7.62 -6.57 -24.65
C THR A 106 -8.30 -5.21 -24.51
N ASP A 107 -9.59 -5.09 -24.82
CA ASP A 107 -10.34 -3.83 -24.68
C ASP A 107 -10.32 -3.30 -23.24
N TYR A 108 -10.38 -4.20 -22.25
CA TYR A 108 -10.33 -3.82 -20.84
C TYR A 108 -8.90 -3.44 -20.43
N LEU A 109 -7.88 -4.14 -20.95
CA LEU A 109 -6.48 -3.76 -20.75
C LEU A 109 -6.21 -2.35 -21.28
N GLU A 110 -6.64 -2.04 -22.50
CA GLU A 110 -6.52 -0.69 -23.06
C GLU A 110 -7.18 0.37 -22.19
N LYS A 111 -8.37 0.07 -21.66
CA LYS A 111 -9.07 0.97 -20.74
C LYS A 111 -8.25 1.25 -19.48
N VAL A 112 -7.62 0.22 -18.90
CA VAL A 112 -6.73 0.37 -17.73
C VAL A 112 -5.49 1.19 -18.08
N LEU A 113 -4.87 0.94 -19.23
CA LEU A 113 -3.68 1.68 -19.68
C LEU A 113 -4.01 3.15 -19.94
N LYS A 114 -5.11 3.44 -20.64
CA LYS A 114 -5.61 4.82 -20.86
C LYS A 114 -5.89 5.51 -19.53
N ALA A 115 -6.54 4.83 -18.59
CA ALA A 115 -6.77 5.39 -17.26
C ALA A 115 -5.45 5.72 -16.54
N GLY A 116 -4.44 4.86 -16.63
CA GLY A 116 -3.13 5.03 -16.00
C GLY A 116 -2.26 6.14 -16.61
N LEU A 117 -2.19 6.21 -17.93
CA LEU A 117 -1.20 7.01 -18.68
C LEU A 117 -1.65 8.45 -18.98
N THR A 118 -2.93 8.76 -18.79
CA THR A 118 -3.56 10.08 -19.03
C THR A 118 -3.04 11.24 -18.17
N VAL A 119 -1.98 11.05 -17.39
CA VAL A 119 -1.31 12.13 -16.65
C VAL A 119 -0.32 12.90 -17.56
N ALA A 120 -0.13 12.47 -18.81
CA ALA A 120 0.80 13.11 -19.74
C ALA A 120 0.17 14.16 -20.68
N ASP A 121 -1.16 14.30 -20.72
CA ASP A 121 -1.85 15.19 -21.66
C ASP A 121 -2.21 16.57 -21.07
N GLU A 122 -1.76 16.88 -19.85
CA GLU A 122 -2.03 18.16 -19.14
C GLU A 122 -0.75 18.93 -18.77
N ILE A 123 0.35 18.75 -19.52
CA ILE A 123 1.57 19.56 -19.42
C ILE A 123 1.87 20.21 -20.78
#